data_AF-A0A399RHF2-F1
#
_entry.id   AF-A0A399RHF2-F1
#
_cell.length_a   1.000
_cell.length_b   1.000
_cell.length_c   1.000
_cell.angle_alpha   90.00
_cell.angle_beta   90.00
_cell.angle_gamma   90.00
#
_symmetry.space_group_name_H-M   'P 1'
#
loop_
_entity.id
_entity.type
_entity.pdbx_description
1 polymer ?
#
loop_
_entity_poly.entity_id
_entity_poly.type
_entity_poly.pdbx_seq_one_letter_code
_entity_poly.pdbx_strand_id
1 'polypeptide(L)'
;RVEGDLARADAVVILAGITDVLRVTSVRAWRRQMRVAIDALRAHLPRDAWILVADIPPLDNAGSLSRPARLAAGVHAQALNRHTRDVIDGLPCTRAVPFPEELTRALWRPESEESRYQRTYRSWGAHLSEALADARA
;
A
#
# COMPACT_ATOMS: atom_id res chain seq x y z
N ARG A 1 -6.07 18.52 15.14
CA ARG A 1 -6.60 17.38 15.94
C ARG A 1 -6.98 16.35 14.91
N VAL A 2 -6.28 15.21 14.83
CA VAL A 2 -6.38 14.27 13.69
C VAL A 2 -7.82 13.89 13.33
N GLU A 3 -8.70 13.76 14.32
CA GLU A 3 -10.14 13.50 14.12
C GLU A 3 -10.87 14.61 13.32
N GLY A 4 -10.55 15.88 13.57
CA GLY A 4 -11.12 17.01 12.81
C GLY A 4 -10.55 17.16 11.40
N ASP A 5 -9.38 16.56 11.15
CA ASP A 5 -8.75 16.55 9.83
C ASP A 5 -9.29 15.39 8.96
N LEU A 6 -9.56 14.21 9.55
CA LEU A 6 -10.21 13.09 8.87
C LEU A 6 -11.65 13.40 8.47
N ALA A 7 -12.42 14.10 9.32
CA ALA A 7 -13.81 14.46 9.02
C ALA A 7 -13.98 15.37 7.80
N ARG A 8 -12.89 15.94 7.27
CA ARG A 8 -12.87 16.82 6.09
C ARG A 8 -12.03 16.25 4.94
N ALA A 9 -11.48 15.06 5.09
CA ALA A 9 -10.65 14.46 4.07
C ALA A 9 -11.51 13.86 2.96
N ASP A 10 -11.21 14.18 1.70
CA ASP A 10 -11.89 13.56 0.56
C ASP A 10 -11.32 12.18 0.21
N ALA A 11 -10.11 11.88 0.70
CA ALA A 11 -9.44 10.59 0.53
C ALA A 11 -8.39 10.32 1.62
N VAL A 12 -8.13 9.04 1.87
CA VAL A 12 -7.03 8.54 2.70
C VAL A 12 -6.27 7.48 1.91
N VAL A 13 -4.93 7.54 1.99
CA VAL A 13 -4.05 6.51 1.42
C VAL A 13 -3.42 5.69 2.54
N ILE A 14 -3.57 4.37 2.48
CA ILE A 14 -2.87 3.42 3.34
C ILE A 14 -1.65 2.88 2.60
N LEU A 15 -0.46 3.30 3.04
CA LEU A 15 0.83 2.73 2.62
C LEU A 15 1.38 1.89 3.78
N ALA A 16 1.12 0.59 3.75
CA ALA A 16 1.52 -0.34 4.82
C ALA A 16 1.99 -1.68 4.24
N GLY A 17 2.70 -2.47 5.06
CA GLY A 17 2.94 -3.89 4.76
C GLY A 17 4.40 -4.28 4.44
N ILE A 18 5.32 -3.35 4.16
CA ILE A 18 6.75 -3.70 4.03
C ILE A 18 7.26 -4.31 5.34
N THR A 19 7.01 -3.64 6.46
CA THR A 19 7.39 -4.14 7.80
C THR A 19 6.72 -5.48 8.12
N ASP A 20 5.46 -5.66 7.74
CA ASP A 20 4.71 -6.90 7.94
C ASP A 20 5.33 -8.06 7.17
N VAL A 21 5.76 -7.84 5.93
CA VAL A 21 6.47 -8.85 5.17
C VAL A 21 7.79 -9.21 5.85
N LEU A 22 8.55 -8.22 6.30
CA LEU A 22 9.83 -8.44 6.99
C LEU A 22 9.66 -9.15 8.34
N ARG A 23 8.50 -8.96 9.01
CA ARG A 23 8.13 -9.65 10.26
C ARG A 23 7.41 -10.97 10.04
N VAL A 24 7.17 -11.36 8.79
CA VAL A 24 6.47 -12.59 8.42
C VAL A 24 5.06 -12.63 9.03
N THR A 25 4.35 -11.50 9.00
CA THR A 25 2.97 -11.40 9.49
C THR A 25 2.09 -12.39 8.73
N SER A 26 1.46 -13.32 9.45
CA SER A 26 0.56 -14.28 8.81
C SER A 26 -0.57 -13.58 8.04
N VAL A 27 -0.99 -14.17 6.92
CA VAL A 27 -2.15 -13.70 6.12
C VAL A 27 -3.39 -13.49 6.98
N ARG A 28 -3.66 -14.38 7.94
CA ARG A 28 -4.80 -14.26 8.86
C ARG A 28 -4.72 -13.01 9.73
N ALA A 29 -3.53 -12.71 10.27
CA ALA A 29 -3.30 -11.50 11.06
C ALA A 29 -3.44 -10.25 10.18
N TRP A 30 -2.82 -10.25 9.00
CA TRP A 30 -2.91 -9.17 8.03
C TRP A 30 -4.35 -8.84 7.66
N ARG A 31 -5.16 -9.82 7.26
CA ARG A 31 -6.59 -9.62 6.91
C ARG A 31 -7.38 -8.99 8.06
N ARG A 32 -7.15 -9.47 9.29
CA ARG A 32 -7.82 -8.93 10.48
C ARG A 32 -7.41 -7.48 10.72
N GLN A 33 -6.11 -7.18 10.69
CA GLN A 33 -5.59 -5.84 10.96
C GLN A 33 -6.01 -4.84 9.88
N MET A 34 -5.99 -5.25 8.61
CA MET A 34 -6.44 -4.41 7.50
C MET A 34 -7.93 -4.08 7.63
N ARG A 35 -8.78 -5.06 7.96
CA ARG A 35 -10.20 -4.81 8.23
C ARG A 35 -10.40 -3.83 9.39
N VAL A 36 -9.72 -4.06 10.52
CA VAL A 36 -9.78 -3.15 11.68
C VAL A 36 -9.35 -1.74 11.30
N ALA A 37 -8.28 -1.57 10.51
CA ALA A 37 -7.82 -0.26 10.08
C ALA A 37 -8.84 0.45 9.17
N ILE A 38 -9.43 -0.28 8.21
CA ILE A 38 -10.43 0.27 7.29
C ILE A 38 -11.71 0.63 8.05
N ASP A 39 -12.19 -0.23 8.94
CA ASP A 39 -13.39 0.03 9.75
C ASP A 39 -13.17 1.26 10.64
N ALA A 40 -12.00 1.39 11.26
CA ALA A 40 -11.64 2.55 12.07
C ALA A 40 -11.60 3.84 11.23
N LEU A 41 -10.98 3.81 10.04
CA LEU A 41 -10.98 4.97 9.14
C LEU A 41 -12.41 5.33 8.73
N ARG A 42 -13.24 4.33 8.40
CA ARG A 42 -14.61 4.55 7.93
C ARG A 42 -15.54 5.11 9.00
N ALA A 43 -15.25 4.88 10.27
CA ALA A 43 -15.96 5.51 11.38
C ALA A 43 -15.74 7.04 11.48
N HIS A 44 -14.65 7.56 10.89
CA HIS A 44 -14.26 8.97 11.01
C HIS A 44 -14.24 9.74 9.69
N LEU A 45 -14.42 9.06 8.56
CA LEU A 45 -14.39 9.66 7.22
C LEU A 45 -15.81 10.00 6.73
N PRO A 46 -15.96 11.06 5.90
CA PRO A 46 -17.17 11.28 5.11
C PRO A 46 -17.56 10.03 4.31
N ARG A 47 -18.86 9.85 4.04
CA ARG A 47 -19.38 8.64 3.37
C ARG A 47 -18.81 8.46 1.96
N ASP A 48 -18.56 9.56 1.28
CA ASP A 48 -18.01 9.68 -0.07
C ASP A 48 -16.48 9.80 -0.11
N ALA A 49 -15.81 9.88 1.05
CA ALA A 49 -14.36 9.93 1.11
C ALA A 49 -13.75 8.56 0.76
N TRP A 50 -12.75 8.56 -0.11
CA TRP A 50 -12.12 7.35 -0.63
C TRP A 50 -11.04 6.78 0.30
N ILE A 51 -10.91 5.46 0.35
CA ILE A 51 -9.77 4.77 0.96
C ILE A 51 -8.99 4.04 -0.15
N LEU A 52 -7.76 4.48 -0.39
CA LEU A 52 -6.86 3.82 -1.31
C LEU A 52 -5.86 2.98 -0.52
N VAL A 53 -5.75 1.69 -0.81
CA VAL A 53 -4.75 0.82 -0.19
C VAL A 53 -3.68 0.52 -1.22
N ALA A 54 -2.47 1.04 -0.99
CA ALA A 54 -1.37 0.84 -1.91
C ALA A 54 -0.79 -0.58 -1.75
N ASP A 55 -0.53 -1.26 -2.87
CA ASP A 55 0.13 -2.56 -2.88
C ASP A 55 1.54 -2.45 -2.26
N ILE A 56 1.91 -3.48 -1.48
CA ILE A 56 3.28 -3.64 -1.01
C ILE A 56 4.18 -3.82 -2.24
N PRO A 57 5.28 -3.06 -2.36
CA PRO A 57 6.19 -3.17 -3.49
C PRO A 57 6.81 -4.58 -3.60
N PRO A 58 7.23 -5.01 -4.80
CA PRO A 58 7.95 -6.26 -4.97
C PRO A 58 9.29 -6.24 -4.23
N LEU A 59 9.40 -7.07 -3.18
CA LEU A 59 10.55 -7.12 -2.27
C LEU A 59 11.64 -8.12 -2.67
N ASP A 60 11.47 -8.82 -3.79
CA ASP A 60 12.45 -9.75 -4.38
C ASP A 60 13.77 -9.08 -4.81
N ASN A 61 13.78 -7.74 -4.84
CA ASN A 61 14.95 -6.91 -5.13
C ASN A 61 15.51 -6.16 -3.90
N ALA A 62 15.05 -6.46 -2.68
CA ALA A 62 15.50 -5.79 -1.44
C ALA A 62 16.96 -6.12 -1.06
N GLY A 63 17.91 -5.26 -1.44
CA GLY A 63 19.36 -5.54 -1.40
C GLY A 63 19.97 -5.86 -0.03
N SER A 64 19.30 -5.50 1.08
CA SER A 64 19.75 -5.84 2.44
C SER A 64 19.48 -7.29 2.85
N LEU A 65 18.66 -8.03 2.09
CA LEU A 65 18.31 -9.42 2.38
C LEU A 65 19.16 -10.40 1.56
N SER A 66 19.36 -11.62 2.06
CA SER A 66 19.93 -12.71 1.25
C SER A 66 19.01 -13.06 0.07
N ARG A 67 19.54 -13.67 -1.00
CA ARG A 67 18.72 -14.05 -2.17
C ARG A 67 17.50 -14.92 -1.82
N PRO A 68 17.61 -15.96 -0.98
CA PRO A 68 16.44 -16.73 -0.54
C PRO A 68 15.42 -15.87 0.24
N ALA A 69 15.91 -15.01 1.13
CA ALA A 69 15.04 -14.13 1.92
C ALA A 69 14.29 -13.12 1.05
N ARG A 70 14.93 -12.56 0.01
CA ARG A 70 14.27 -11.69 -0.97
C ARG A 70 13.15 -12.40 -1.71
N LEU A 71 13.40 -13.62 -2.21
CA LEU A 71 12.37 -14.39 -2.92
C LEU A 71 11.18 -14.69 -2.00
N ALA A 72 11.44 -15.10 -0.76
CA ALA A 72 10.39 -15.33 0.24
C ALA A 72 9.61 -14.04 0.54
N ALA A 73 10.28 -12.89 0.69
CA ALA A 73 9.65 -11.60 0.88
C ALA A 73 8.78 -11.20 -0.31
N GLY A 74 9.24 -11.39 -1.55
CA GLY A 74 8.45 -11.13 -2.75
C GLY A 74 7.17 -11.96 -2.81
N VAL A 75 7.27 -13.28 -2.57
CA VAL A 75 6.10 -14.18 -2.51
C VAL A 75 5.13 -13.76 -1.40
N HIS A 76 5.66 -13.38 -0.23
CA HIS A 76 4.84 -12.98 0.89
C HIS A 76 4.13 -11.65 0.64
N ALA A 77 4.81 -10.65 0.08
CA ALA A 77 4.22 -9.38 -0.34
C ALA A 77 3.06 -9.59 -1.31
N GLN A 78 3.25 -10.44 -2.33
CA GLN A 78 2.19 -10.79 -3.27
C GLN A 78 0.98 -11.46 -2.58
N ALA A 79 1.23 -12.34 -1.61
CA ALA A 79 0.16 -12.96 -0.83
C ALA A 79 -0.63 -11.93 -0.01
N LEU A 80 0.05 -11.00 0.65
CA LEU A 80 -0.60 -9.94 1.41
C LEU A 80 -1.39 -8.98 0.49
N ASN A 81 -0.86 -8.61 -0.68
CA ASN A 81 -1.59 -7.77 -1.64
C ASN A 81 -2.85 -8.46 -2.19
N ARG A 82 -2.78 -9.76 -2.52
CA ARG A 82 -3.96 -10.54 -2.91
C ARG A 82 -5.03 -10.53 -1.82
N HIS A 83 -4.64 -10.79 -0.57
CA HIS A 83 -5.60 -10.80 0.52
C HIS A 83 -6.07 -9.42 0.96
N THR A 84 -5.34 -8.35 0.63
CA THR A 84 -5.83 -6.98 0.73
C THR A 84 -6.99 -6.77 -0.22
N ARG A 85 -6.85 -7.18 -1.49
CA ARG A 85 -7.95 -7.15 -2.48
C ARG A 85 -9.17 -7.92 -2.00
N ASP A 86 -9.00 -9.14 -1.46
CA ASP A 86 -10.11 -9.91 -0.89
C ASP A 86 -10.81 -9.20 0.29
N VAL A 87 -10.08 -8.43 1.09
CA VAL A 87 -10.63 -7.77 2.28
C VAL A 87 -11.46 -6.55 1.89
N ILE A 88 -11.05 -5.84 0.84
CA ILE A 88 -11.71 -4.61 0.40
C ILE A 88 -12.79 -4.83 -0.65
N ASP A 89 -12.89 -6.04 -1.20
CA ASP A 89 -13.89 -6.38 -2.20
C ASP A 89 -15.31 -6.09 -1.67
N GLY A 90 -16.11 -5.39 -2.48
CA GLY A 90 -17.45 -4.93 -2.11
C GLY A 90 -17.53 -3.78 -1.11
N LEU A 91 -16.41 -3.25 -0.59
CA LEU A 91 -16.45 -2.08 0.28
C LEU A 91 -16.65 -0.79 -0.54
N PRO A 92 -17.58 0.11 -0.12
CA PRO A 92 -17.82 1.36 -0.84
C PRO A 92 -16.61 2.29 -0.77
N CYS A 93 -16.37 3.03 -1.85
CA CYS A 93 -15.30 4.04 -1.96
C CYS A 93 -13.92 3.52 -1.50
N THR A 94 -13.62 2.23 -1.74
CA THR A 94 -12.37 1.60 -1.31
C THR A 94 -11.73 0.91 -2.51
N ARG A 95 -10.43 1.11 -2.72
CA ARG A 95 -9.70 0.54 -3.87
C ARG A 95 -8.28 0.16 -3.51
N ALA A 96 -7.83 -0.99 -4.02
CA ALA A 96 -6.41 -1.34 -4.00
C ALA A 96 -5.73 -0.70 -5.22
N VAL A 97 -4.59 -0.08 -5.00
CA VAL A 97 -3.80 0.56 -6.06
C VAL A 97 -2.51 -0.24 -6.25
N PRO A 98 -2.32 -0.90 -7.41
CA PRO A 98 -1.11 -1.67 -7.69
C PRO A 98 0.15 -0.82 -7.56
N PHE A 99 1.27 -1.47 -7.22
CA PHE A 99 2.56 -0.81 -7.27
C PHE A 99 2.94 -0.53 -8.73
N PRO A 100 3.41 0.69 -9.06
CA PRO A 100 3.72 1.06 -10.44
C PRO A 100 4.73 0.10 -11.10
N GLU A 101 4.40 -0.43 -12.28
CA GLU A 101 5.23 -1.42 -12.97
C GLU A 101 6.61 -0.85 -13.33
N GLU A 102 6.67 0.41 -13.73
CA GLU A 102 7.90 1.12 -14.06
C GLU A 102 8.86 1.22 -12.87
N LEU A 103 8.34 1.21 -11.64
CA LEU A 103 9.14 1.23 -10.42
C LEU A 103 9.64 -0.17 -10.05
N THR A 104 8.95 -1.24 -10.49
CA THR A 104 9.29 -2.64 -10.15
C THR A 104 10.72 -3.01 -10.53
N ARG A 105 11.20 -2.55 -11.69
CA ARG A 105 12.57 -2.80 -12.17
C ARG A 105 13.61 -1.81 -11.63
N ALA A 106 13.15 -0.74 -10.99
CA ALA A 106 13.97 0.36 -10.49
C ALA A 106 14.04 0.38 -8.96
N LEU A 107 13.66 -0.70 -8.27
CA LEU A 107 13.53 -0.69 -6.81
C LEU A 107 14.86 -0.70 -6.04
N TRP A 108 15.98 -1.24 -6.57
CA TRP A 108 17.27 -1.09 -5.87
C TRP A 108 18.52 -1.32 -6.74
N ARG A 109 19.45 -0.35 -6.69
CA ARG A 109 20.87 -0.42 -7.12
C ARG A 109 21.71 0.14 -5.96
N PRO A 110 23.01 -0.20 -5.82
CA PRO A 110 23.80 0.24 -4.68
C PRO A 110 23.77 1.76 -4.47
N GLU A 111 23.81 2.12 -3.19
CA GLU A 111 23.47 3.36 -2.52
C GLU A 111 24.32 4.57 -2.94
N SER A 112 23.69 5.74 -3.15
CA SER A 112 24.36 7.04 -2.98
C SER A 112 23.46 8.28 -3.09
N GLU A 113 22.17 8.19 -3.49
CA GLU A 113 21.37 9.43 -3.67
C GLU A 113 19.94 9.39 -3.10
N GLU A 114 19.69 10.25 -2.11
CA GLU A 114 18.39 10.67 -1.57
C GLU A 114 17.38 11.09 -2.68
N SER A 115 17.92 11.52 -3.84
CA SER A 115 17.18 11.89 -5.05
C SER A 115 16.25 10.77 -5.56
N ARG A 116 16.56 9.48 -5.29
CA ARG A 116 15.81 8.34 -5.82
C ARG A 116 14.53 8.03 -5.04
N TYR A 117 14.55 8.07 -3.71
CA TYR A 117 13.35 7.84 -2.91
C TYR A 117 12.29 8.90 -3.20
N GLN A 118 12.71 10.15 -3.36
CA GLN A 118 11.82 11.24 -3.78
C GLN A 118 11.17 10.96 -5.13
N ARG A 119 11.93 10.45 -6.12
CA ARG A 119 11.38 10.06 -7.43
C ARG A 119 10.41 8.89 -7.33
N THR A 120 10.74 7.85 -6.56
CA THR A 120 9.86 6.70 -6.33
C THR A 120 8.54 7.13 -5.71
N TYR A 121 8.57 7.91 -4.62
CA TYR A 121 7.35 8.38 -3.97
C TYR A 121 6.58 9.40 -4.80
N ARG A 122 7.25 10.22 -5.62
CA ARG A 122 6.58 11.10 -6.58
C ARG A 122 5.81 10.30 -7.63
N SER A 123 6.45 9.30 -8.23
CA SER A 123 5.82 8.43 -9.24
C SER A 123 4.68 7.62 -8.62
N TRP A 124 4.90 7.04 -7.44
CA TRP A 124 3.87 6.28 -6.74
C TRP A 124 2.69 7.15 -6.32
N GLY A 125 2.96 8.37 -5.84
CA GLY A 125 1.93 9.36 -5.51
C GLY A 125 1.10 9.78 -6.73
N ALA A 126 1.72 9.91 -7.90
CA ALA A 126 1.01 10.19 -9.15
C ALA A 126 0.04 9.06 -9.49
N HIS A 127 0.48 7.80 -9.44
CA HIS A 127 -0.40 6.63 -9.67
C HIS A 127 -1.57 6.55 -8.68
N LEU A 128 -1.32 6.86 -7.40
CA LEU A 128 -2.38 6.91 -6.39
C LEU A 128 -3.39 8.03 -6.68
N SER A 129 -2.90 9.20 -7.12
CA SER A 129 -3.75 10.33 -7.50
C SER A 129 -4.58 10.05 -8.75
N GLU A 130 -3.99 9.42 -9.76
CA GLU A 130 -4.69 9.00 -10.98
C GLU A 130 -5.76 7.96 -10.66
N ALA A 131 -5.43 6.95 -9.84
CA ALA A 131 -6.40 5.94 -9.40
C ALA A 131 -7.59 6.53 -8.63
N LEU A 132 -7.39 7.64 -7.90
CA LEU A 132 -8.46 8.38 -7.24
C LEU A 132 -9.32 9.17 -8.23
N ALA A 133 -8.69 9.84 -9.19
CA ALA A 133 -9.41 10.58 -10.23
C ALA A 133 -10.29 9.64 -11.06
N ASP A 134 -9.75 8.51 -11.50
CA ASP A 134 -10.47 7.48 -12.25
C ASP A 134 -11.64 6.89 -11.46
N ALA A 135 -11.48 6.74 -10.14
CA ALA A 135 -12.51 6.17 -9.29
C ALA A 135 -13.69 7.13 -9.02
N ARG A 136 -13.50 8.42 -9.27
CA ARG A 136 -14.51 9.47 -9.09
C ARG A 136 -15.21 9.89 -10.39
N ALA A 137 -14.67 9.50 -11.54
CA ALA A 137 -15.22 9.79 -12.87
C ALA A 137 -16.47 8.95 -13.16
#